data_AF-A0A8B8FY33-F1
#
_entry.id   AF-A0A8B8FY33-F1
#
_cell.length_a   1.000
_cell.length_b   1.000
_cell.length_c   1.000
_cell.angle_alpha   90.00
_cell.angle_beta   90.00
_cell.angle_gamma   90.00
#
_symmetry.space_group_name_H-M   'P 1'
#
loop_
_entity.id
_entity.type
_entity.pdbx_description
1 polymer ?
#
loop_
_entity_poly.entity_id
_entity_poly.type
_entity_poly.pdbx_seq_one_letter_code
_entity_poly.pdbx_strand_id
1 'polypeptide(L)'
;MSVYENVDYDGLLVKMDRKSFVIDVRENHELAATGSIPNSINIPLGELENELNLPANVFKDKYKLSKPEKENDEIVFSCARGNRSRRAAEIAFKLNYKKCLNI
;
A
#
# COMPACT_ATOMS: atom_id res chain seq x y z
N MET A 1 13.21 -3.72 16.62
CA MET A 1 12.82 -2.51 15.86
C MET A 1 11.71 -2.94 14.93
N SER A 2 10.52 -2.35 15.03
CA SER A 2 9.44 -2.67 14.09
C SER A 2 9.85 -2.21 12.69
N VAL A 3 9.49 -3.01 11.71
CA VAL A 3 9.87 -2.85 10.30
C VAL A 3 9.00 -1.80 9.59
N TYR A 4 7.99 -1.29 10.30
CA TYR A 4 6.92 -0.44 9.80
C TYR A 4 6.32 0.40 10.94
N GLU A 5 5.61 1.47 10.58
CA GLU A 5 4.88 2.35 11.49
C GLU A 5 3.36 2.09 11.42
N ASN A 6 2.69 1.94 12.56
CA ASN A 6 1.23 1.81 12.60
C ASN A 6 0.60 3.21 12.57
N VAL A 7 -0.45 3.38 11.77
CA VAL A 7 -1.18 4.65 11.67
C VAL A 7 -2.66 4.38 11.89
N ASP A 8 -3.35 5.30 12.57
CA ASP A 8 -4.80 5.28 12.72
C ASP A 8 -5.50 5.99 11.54
N TYR A 9 -6.84 6.01 11.55
CA TYR A 9 -7.61 6.57 10.45
C TYR A 9 -7.36 8.08 10.26
N ASP A 10 -7.23 8.84 11.34
CA ASP A 10 -6.95 10.27 11.28
C ASP A 10 -5.54 10.53 10.74
N GLY A 11 -4.56 9.73 11.14
CA GLY A 11 -3.21 9.77 10.61
C GLY A 11 -3.14 9.38 9.12
N LEU A 12 -3.99 8.47 8.65
CA LEU A 12 -4.13 8.15 7.22
C LEU A 12 -4.60 9.39 6.43
N LEU A 13 -5.62 10.11 6.93
CA LEU A 13 -6.13 11.31 6.25
C LEU A 13 -5.05 12.39 6.12
N VAL A 14 -4.26 12.61 7.17
CA VAL A 14 -3.13 13.55 7.14
C VAL A 14 -2.06 13.13 6.13
N LYS A 15 -1.79 11.83 6.00
CA LYS A 15 -0.80 11.30 5.04
C LYS A 15 -1.29 11.33 3.60
N MET A 16 -2.59 11.10 3.37
CA MET A 16 -3.19 11.24 2.04
C MET A 16 -3.07 12.67 1.49
N ASP A 17 -3.16 13.68 2.36
CA ASP A 17 -2.94 15.09 1.98
C ASP A 17 -1.47 15.38 1.61
N ARG A 18 -0.53 14.57 2.12
CA ARG A 18 0.92 14.68 1.87
C ARG A 18 1.43 13.88 0.66
N LYS A 19 0.53 13.38 -0.20
CA LYS A 19 0.85 12.55 -1.38
C LYS A 19 1.47 11.18 -1.07
N SER A 20 1.14 10.57 0.08
CA SER A 20 1.53 9.19 0.35
C SER A 20 0.80 8.20 -0.58
N PHE A 21 1.44 7.08 -0.89
CA PHE A 21 0.85 6.00 -1.70
C PHE A 21 -0.01 5.11 -0.81
N VAL A 22 -1.32 5.06 -1.05
CA VAL A 22 -2.21 4.16 -0.32
C VAL A 22 -2.45 2.90 -1.15
N ILE A 23 -2.07 1.74 -0.62
CA ILE A 23 -2.27 0.43 -1.23
C ILE A 23 -3.25 -0.37 -0.37
N ASP A 24 -4.45 -0.59 -0.89
CA ASP A 24 -5.44 -1.45 -0.27
C ASP A 24 -5.15 -2.90 -0.65
N VAL A 25 -4.86 -3.75 0.35
CA VAL A 25 -4.48 -5.16 0.14
C VAL A 25 -5.62 -6.15 0.33
N ARG A 26 -6.87 -5.65 0.33
CA ARG A 26 -8.08 -6.46 0.32
C ARG A 26 -8.31 -7.10 -1.05
N GLU A 27 -9.22 -8.07 -1.09
CA GLU A 27 -9.70 -8.64 -2.33
C GLU A 27 -10.70 -7.69 -3.01
N ASN A 28 -10.76 -7.73 -4.35
CA ASN A 28 -11.67 -6.88 -5.15
C ASN A 28 -13.14 -6.96 -4.70
N HIS A 29 -13.60 -8.13 -4.28
CA HIS A 29 -14.99 -8.32 -3.83
C HIS A 29 -15.30 -7.59 -2.51
N GLU A 30 -14.32 -7.41 -1.63
CA GLU A 30 -14.49 -6.65 -0.37
C GLU A 30 -14.65 -5.17 -0.67
N LEU A 31 -13.87 -4.65 -1.62
CA LEU A 31 -13.95 -3.26 -2.09
C LEU A 31 -15.29 -2.96 -2.76
N ALA A 32 -15.81 -3.89 -3.57
CA ALA A 32 -17.12 -3.75 -4.18
C ALA A 32 -18.26 -3.65 -3.14
N ALA A 33 -18.10 -4.32 -1.99
CA ALA A 33 -19.11 -4.34 -0.93
C ALA A 33 -19.01 -3.16 0.06
N THR A 34 -17.79 -2.66 0.30
CA THR A 34 -17.52 -1.70 1.40
C THR A 34 -16.97 -0.36 0.93
N GLY A 35 -16.65 -0.24 -0.37
CA GLY A 35 -15.97 0.91 -0.93
C GLY A 35 -14.45 0.87 -0.79
N SER A 36 -13.81 1.78 -1.50
CA SER A 36 -12.36 1.97 -1.55
C SER A 36 -11.97 3.30 -0.91
N ILE A 37 -10.75 3.35 -0.36
CA ILE A 37 -10.15 4.60 0.10
C ILE A 37 -9.92 5.51 -1.13
N PRO A 38 -10.27 6.80 -1.09
CA PRO A 38 -9.97 7.72 -2.18
C PRO A 38 -8.48 7.73 -2.53
N ASN A 39 -8.12 7.83 -3.81
CA ASN A 39 -6.72 7.83 -4.28
C ASN A 39 -5.89 6.60 -3.88
N SER A 40 -6.51 5.52 -3.41
CA SER A 40 -5.81 4.25 -3.21
C SER A 40 -5.80 3.40 -4.48
N ILE A 41 -4.81 2.53 -4.58
CA ILE A 41 -4.80 1.44 -5.54
C ILE A 41 -5.11 0.14 -4.81
N ASN A 42 -5.85 -0.76 -5.44
CA ASN A 42 -6.04 -2.11 -4.91
C ASN A 42 -4.96 -3.03 -5.47
N ILE A 43 -4.22 -3.67 -4.56
CA ILE A 43 -3.29 -4.75 -4.87
C ILE A 43 -3.51 -5.85 -3.83
N PRO A 44 -4.27 -6.91 -4.13
CA PRO A 44 -4.50 -8.00 -3.19
C PRO A 44 -3.20 -8.55 -2.62
N LEU A 45 -3.20 -8.91 -1.33
CA LEU A 45 -1.99 -9.35 -0.64
C LEU A 45 -1.24 -10.48 -1.37
N GLY A 46 -1.96 -11.41 -1.99
CA GLY A 46 -1.38 -12.53 -2.74
C GLY A 46 -0.62 -12.12 -4.00
N GLU A 47 -0.94 -10.97 -4.57
CA GLU A 47 -0.29 -10.43 -5.78
C GLU A 47 0.80 -9.40 -5.44
N LEU A 48 0.74 -8.81 -4.24
CA LEU A 48 1.54 -7.66 -3.84
C LEU A 48 3.04 -7.78 -4.12
N GLU A 49 3.65 -8.91 -3.78
CA GLU A 49 5.09 -9.12 -3.99
C GLU A 49 5.47 -9.07 -5.47
N ASN A 50 4.65 -9.69 -6.33
CA ASN A 50 4.89 -9.68 -7.78
C ASN A 50 4.70 -8.28 -8.35
N GLU A 51 3.65 -7.59 -7.92
CA GLU A 51 3.29 -6.25 -8.39
C GLU A 51 4.34 -5.21 -8.00
N LEU A 52 4.86 -5.28 -6.77
CA LEU A 52 5.96 -4.43 -6.32
C LEU A 52 7.31 -4.79 -6.96
N ASN A 53 7.45 -5.94 -7.61
CA ASN A 53 8.62 -6.31 -8.40
C ASN A 53 8.51 -5.93 -9.88
N LEU A 54 7.32 -5.55 -10.37
CA LEU A 54 7.15 -5.16 -11.77
C LEU A 54 8.03 -3.97 -12.16
N PRO A 55 8.51 -3.89 -13.42
CA PRO A 55 9.12 -2.69 -13.95
C PRO A 55 8.21 -1.46 -13.81
N ALA A 56 8.79 -0.28 -13.56
CA ALA A 56 8.02 0.93 -13.26
C ALA A 56 7.06 1.35 -14.38
N ASN A 57 7.42 1.12 -15.65
CA ASN A 57 6.55 1.33 -16.80
C ASN A 57 5.33 0.40 -16.78
N VAL A 58 5.54 -0.90 -16.54
CA VAL A 58 4.45 -1.89 -16.46
C VAL A 58 3.51 -1.58 -15.30
N PHE A 59 4.07 -1.23 -14.13
CA PHE A 59 3.28 -0.82 -12.97
C PHE A 59 2.41 0.40 -13.30
N LYS A 60 3.00 1.41 -13.95
CA LYS A 60 2.29 2.63 -14.36
C LYS A 60 1.19 2.35 -15.37
N ASP A 61 1.42 1.45 -16.32
CA ASP A 61 0.40 1.09 -17.31
C ASP A 61 -0.77 0.33 -16.67
N LYS A 62 -0.49 -0.54 -15.68
CA LYS A 62 -1.50 -1.34 -14.97
C LYS A 62 -2.35 -0.49 -14.01
N TYR A 63 -1.70 0.28 -13.13
CA TYR A 63 -2.36 1.03 -12.06
C TYR A 63 -2.65 2.50 -12.40
N LYS A 64 -2.21 2.96 -13.57
CA LYS A 64 -2.27 4.37 -13.99
C LYS A 64 -1.60 5.33 -12.99
N LEU A 65 -0.69 4.80 -12.17
CA LEU A 65 0.01 5.49 -11.11
C LEU A 65 1.50 5.18 -11.21
N SER A 66 2.36 6.18 -11.02
CA SER A 66 3.80 5.93 -10.94
C SER A 66 4.11 4.96 -9.80
N LYS A 67 5.05 4.04 -10.03
CA LYS A 67 5.53 3.13 -8.99
C LYS A 67 6.20 3.95 -7.87
N PRO A 68 5.91 3.68 -6.59
CA PRO A 68 6.56 4.38 -5.49
C PRO A 68 8.08 4.19 -5.50
N GLU A 69 8.82 5.24 -5.19
CA GLU A 69 10.26 5.18 -4.94
C GLU A 69 10.55 4.43 -3.64
N LYS A 70 11.63 3.64 -3.63
CA LYS A 70 11.97 2.79 -2.49
C LYS A 70 12.43 3.56 -1.25
N GLU A 71 13.06 4.72 -1.44
CA GLU A 71 13.73 5.44 -0.35
C GLU A 71 12.93 6.64 0.17
N ASN A 72 12.26 7.36 -0.73
CA ASN A 72 11.67 8.66 -0.43
C ASN A 72 10.17 8.59 -0.18
N ASP A 73 9.46 7.73 -0.91
CA ASP A 73 8.01 7.69 -0.90
C ASP A 73 7.49 6.87 0.28
N GLU A 74 6.45 7.41 0.90
CA GLU A 74 5.71 6.72 1.96
C GLU A 74 4.62 5.85 1.35
N ILE A 75 4.58 4.57 1.74
CA ILE A 75 3.55 3.62 1.33
C ILE A 75 2.74 3.23 2.55
N VAL A 76 1.43 3.48 2.50
CA VAL A 76 0.47 3.08 3.52
C VAL A 76 -0.32 1.87 3.01
N PHE A 77 -0.16 0.73 3.68
CA PHE A 77 -0.93 -0.46 3.40
C PHE A 77 -2.19 -0.48 4.26
N SER A 78 -3.35 -0.69 3.64
CA SER A 78 -4.63 -0.76 4.34
C SER A 78 -5.29 -2.13 4.16
N CYS A 79 -5.94 -2.64 5.21
CA CYS A 79 -6.86 -3.77 5.07
C CYS A 79 -8.04 -3.70 6.07
N ALA A 80 -8.94 -4.67 6.02
CA ALA A 80 -10.15 -4.66 6.85
C ALA A 80 -9.91 -4.82 8.36
N ARG A 81 -8.81 -5.47 8.78
CA ARG A 81 -8.55 -5.87 10.18
C ARG A 81 -7.08 -5.72 10.62
N GLY A 82 -6.26 -4.94 9.91
CA GLY A 82 -4.81 -4.78 10.19
C GLY A 82 -3.88 -5.96 9.86
N ASN A 83 -4.36 -7.22 9.83
CA ASN A 83 -3.47 -8.39 9.65
C ASN A 83 -2.78 -8.46 8.28
N ARG A 84 -3.48 -8.08 7.20
CA ARG A 84 -2.92 -8.13 5.84
C ARG A 84 -2.02 -6.95 5.55
N SER A 85 -2.36 -5.75 6.05
CA SER A 85 -1.54 -4.55 5.90
C SER A 85 -0.20 -4.69 6.60
N ARG A 86 -0.14 -5.35 7.76
CA ARG A 86 1.12 -5.74 8.39
C ARG A 86 1.99 -6.62 7.47
N ARG A 87 1.44 -7.70 6.92
CA ARG A 87 2.18 -8.61 6.03
C ARG A 87 2.64 -7.88 4.76
N ALA A 88 1.82 -6.98 4.24
CA ALA A 88 2.15 -6.17 3.09
C ALA A 88 3.36 -5.25 3.34
N ALA A 89 3.39 -4.59 4.51
CA ALA A 89 4.54 -3.78 4.92
C ALA A 89 5.82 -4.62 5.07
N GLU A 90 5.73 -5.84 5.62
CA GLU A 90 6.87 -6.77 5.71
C GLU A 90 7.40 -7.20 4.34
N ILE A 91 6.51 -7.47 3.36
CA ILE A 91 6.88 -7.78 1.98
C ILE A 91 7.58 -6.57 1.33
N ALA A 92 6.98 -5.38 1.44
CA ALA A 92 7.56 -4.17 0.86
C ALA A 92 8.94 -3.85 1.45
N PHE A 93 9.12 -4.01 2.76
CA PHE A 93 10.42 -3.85 3.39
C PHE A 93 11.48 -4.81 2.83
N LYS A 94 11.14 -6.10 2.62
CA LYS A 94 12.05 -7.07 1.98
C LYS A 94 12.44 -6.66 0.56
N LEU A 95 11.58 -5.90 -0.12
CA LEU A 95 11.85 -5.32 -1.44
C LEU A 95 12.62 -3.99 -1.39
N ASN A 96 13.11 -3.60 -0.21
CA ASN A 96 13.86 -2.38 0.11
C ASN A 96 13.03 -1.09 0.16
N TYR A 97 11.71 -1.18 0.34
CA TYR A 97 10.90 0.02 0.64
C TYR A 97 11.13 0.46 2.09
N LYS A 98 11.68 1.66 2.27
CA LYS A 98 12.14 2.15 3.58
C LYS A 98 11.03 2.75 4.44
N LYS A 99 9.98 3.31 3.83
CA LYS A 99 8.89 4.00 4.53
C LYS A 99 7.57 3.28 4.34
N CYS A 100 7.41 2.17 5.06
CA CYS A 100 6.19 1.36 5.04
C CYS A 100 5.35 1.61 6.29
N LEU A 101 4.06 1.88 6.09
CA LEU A 101 3.08 2.10 7.14
C LEU A 101 1.92 1.11 7.00
N ASN A 102 1.26 0.77 8.08
CA ASN A 102 0.09 -0.11 8.05
C ASN A 102 -1.10 0.46 8.85
N ILE A 103 -2.30 0.22 8.32
CA ILE A 103 -3.60 0.51 8.93
C ILE A 103 -4.56 -0.67 8.79
#